data_AF-A0AA96Y833-F1
#
_entry.id   AF-A0AA96Y833-F1
#
_cell.length_a   1.000
_cell.length_b   1.000
_cell.length_c   1.000
_cell.angle_alpha   90.00
_cell.angle_beta   90.00
_cell.angle_gamma   90.00
#
_symmetry.space_group_name_H-M   'P 1'
#
loop_
_entity.id
_entity.type
_entity.pdbx_description
1 polymer ?
#
loop_
_entity_poly.entity_id
_entity_poly.type
_entity_poly.pdbx_seq_one_letter_code
_entity_poly.pdbx_strand_id
1 'polypeptide(L)'
;MEKTPQRRASRMTTPTTSSSTITQRLLGELAHVPNQLFSRHRDTLPEATPVPTGAPGRPSLAYNIDDIAALVAQQTAHLSDLACRIRCALGCQSPLRIVEADGKHHVVHDDEPLSDLAPAVRTALLEQIHADNAAASQRRTRRHPATEETQP
;
A
#
# COMPACT_ATOMS: atom_id res chain seq x y z
N MET A 1 -8.80 -61.73 28.34
CA MET A 1 -7.68 -61.29 27.49
C MET A 1 -8.22 -61.04 26.09
N GLU A 2 -7.75 -59.96 25.46
CA GLU A 2 -7.95 -59.60 24.04
C GLU A 2 -9.35 -59.11 23.62
N LYS A 3 -9.52 -58.08 22.79
CA LYS A 3 -8.70 -56.93 22.35
C LYS A 3 -9.69 -56.01 21.62
N THR A 4 -9.81 -54.77 22.06
CA THR A 4 -10.57 -53.71 21.38
C THR A 4 -9.93 -53.41 20.00
N PRO A 5 -10.68 -53.37 18.89
CA PRO A 5 -10.15 -52.79 17.65
C PRO A 5 -10.44 -51.30 17.63
N GLN A 6 -9.40 -50.54 17.96
CA GLN A 6 -9.29 -49.10 17.74
C GLN A 6 -9.09 -48.86 16.24
N ARG A 7 -10.09 -48.31 15.53
CA ARG A 7 -9.91 -47.81 14.15
C ARG A 7 -9.70 -46.31 14.18
N ARG A 8 -8.43 -45.92 13.99
CA ARG A 8 -7.98 -44.56 13.67
C ARG A 8 -8.17 -44.25 12.17
N ALA A 9 -8.36 -42.96 11.91
CA ALA A 9 -8.21 -42.23 10.64
C ALA A 9 -9.35 -42.45 9.61
N SER A 10 -9.86 -41.43 8.91
CA SER A 10 -9.14 -40.29 8.30
C SER A 10 -9.97 -39.01 8.18
N ARG A 11 -9.19 -37.91 8.21
CA ARG A 11 -9.43 -36.48 7.98
C ARG A 11 -10.53 -36.11 6.99
N MET A 12 -11.21 -35.00 7.31
CA MET A 12 -11.45 -33.94 6.33
C MET A 12 -11.52 -32.57 7.03
N THR A 13 -10.39 -32.11 7.57
CA THR A 13 -10.21 -30.67 7.76
C THR A 13 -10.03 -30.09 6.37
N THR A 14 -11.08 -29.45 5.86
CA THR A 14 -11.02 -28.64 4.65
C THR A 14 -9.89 -27.61 4.79
N PRO A 15 -8.87 -27.61 3.91
CA PRO A 15 -7.98 -26.46 3.82
C PRO A 15 -8.78 -25.35 3.12
N THR A 16 -9.51 -24.56 3.89
CA THR A 16 -10.03 -23.28 3.39
C THR A 16 -8.92 -22.24 3.52
N THR A 17 -7.81 -22.48 2.82
CA THR A 17 -6.78 -21.47 2.61
C THR A 17 -6.92 -21.08 1.16
N SER A 18 -7.72 -20.05 0.91
CA SER A 18 -7.68 -19.30 -0.35
C SER A 18 -6.32 -18.60 -0.41
N SER A 19 -5.24 -19.36 -0.66
CA SER A 19 -3.89 -18.83 -0.78
C SER A 19 -3.85 -17.99 -2.04
N SER A 20 -4.11 -16.69 -1.86
CA SER A 20 -3.95 -15.71 -2.90
C SER A 20 -2.46 -15.42 -2.98
N THR A 21 -1.84 -15.79 -4.09
CA THR A 21 -0.43 -15.50 -4.35
C THR A 21 -0.30 -14.22 -5.16
N ILE A 22 0.68 -13.38 -4.82
CA ILE A 22 1.02 -12.17 -5.56
C ILE A 22 2.38 -12.31 -6.22
N THR A 23 2.49 -11.98 -7.50
CA THR A 23 3.79 -11.99 -8.18
C THR A 23 4.66 -10.82 -7.72
N GLN A 24 5.97 -10.98 -7.75
CA GLN A 24 6.94 -9.92 -7.38
C GLN A 24 6.73 -8.62 -8.18
N ARG A 25 6.26 -8.73 -9.43
CA ARG A 25 5.92 -7.58 -10.26
C ARG A 25 4.72 -6.82 -9.66
N LEU A 26 3.61 -7.51 -9.43
CA LEU A 26 2.40 -6.91 -8.86
C LEU A 26 2.67 -6.36 -7.45
N LEU A 27 3.50 -7.04 -6.66
CA LEU A 27 3.92 -6.55 -5.35
C LEU A 27 4.69 -5.22 -5.45
N GLY A 28 5.57 -5.08 -6.45
CA GLY A 28 6.26 -3.82 -6.70
C GLY A 28 5.36 -2.71 -7.21
N GLU A 29 4.36 -3.05 -8.04
CA GLU A 29 3.33 -2.11 -8.47
C GLU A 29 2.51 -1.61 -7.26
N LEU A 30 2.07 -2.50 -6.36
CA LEU A 30 1.35 -2.10 -5.13
C LEU A 30 2.20 -1.26 -4.17
N ALA A 31 3.46 -1.66 -3.96
CA ALA A 31 4.37 -0.97 -3.05
C ALA A 31 5.04 0.25 -3.67
N HIS A 32 4.75 0.57 -4.94
CA HIS A 32 5.33 1.67 -5.69
C HIS A 32 6.87 1.66 -5.69
N VAL A 33 7.44 0.47 -5.82
CA VAL A 33 8.88 0.24 -5.81
C VAL A 33 9.29 -0.68 -6.96
N PRO A 34 10.47 -0.47 -7.58
CA PRO A 34 10.97 -1.37 -8.61
C PRO A 34 11.01 -2.82 -8.10
N ASN A 35 10.44 -3.74 -8.89
CA ASN A 35 10.40 -5.16 -8.54
C ASN A 35 11.79 -5.76 -8.26
N GLN A 36 12.85 -5.18 -8.83
CA GLN A 36 14.25 -5.55 -8.59
C GLN A 36 14.68 -5.40 -7.11
N LEU A 37 14.04 -4.50 -6.35
CA LEU A 37 14.35 -4.32 -4.94
C LEU A 37 14.04 -5.58 -4.12
N PHE A 38 12.93 -6.27 -4.41
CA PHE A 38 12.62 -7.53 -3.72
C PHE A 38 13.65 -8.62 -4.01
N SER A 39 14.27 -8.62 -5.19
CA SER A 39 15.36 -9.55 -5.50
C SER A 39 16.62 -9.27 -4.68
N ARG A 40 16.90 -7.99 -4.38
CA ARG A 40 18.04 -7.58 -3.54
C ARG A 40 17.82 -7.88 -2.06
N HIS A 41 16.55 -7.91 -1.63
CA HIS A 41 16.15 -8.15 -0.25
C HIS A 41 15.55 -9.54 -0.04
N ARG A 42 15.91 -10.51 -0.89
CA ARG A 42 15.34 -11.87 -0.87
C ARG A 42 15.45 -12.54 0.51
N ASP A 43 16.56 -12.31 1.21
CA ASP A 43 16.83 -12.92 2.52
C ASP A 43 15.91 -12.39 3.63
N THR A 44 15.21 -11.28 3.37
CA THR A 44 14.28 -10.65 4.32
C THR A 44 12.82 -10.87 3.97
N LEU A 45 12.54 -11.51 2.83
CA LEU A 45 11.20 -11.78 2.35
C LEU A 45 10.76 -13.21 2.67
N PRO A 46 9.45 -13.48 2.70
CA PRO A 46 8.92 -14.83 2.83
C PRO A 46 9.35 -15.73 1.68
N GLU A 47 9.20 -17.04 1.88
CA GLU A 47 9.52 -18.02 0.85
C GLU A 47 8.70 -17.77 -0.43
N ALA A 48 9.39 -17.66 -1.55
CA ALA A 48 8.80 -17.38 -2.84
C ALA A 48 8.62 -18.68 -3.64
N THR A 49 7.44 -18.86 -4.23
CA THR A 49 7.16 -19.97 -5.14
C THR A 49 7.40 -19.55 -6.59
N PRO A 50 8.13 -20.35 -7.39
CA PRO A 50 8.31 -20.07 -8.81
C PRO A 50 7.01 -20.34 -9.57
N VAL A 51 6.54 -19.36 -10.33
CA VAL A 51 5.32 -19.44 -11.15
C VAL A 51 5.70 -19.38 -12.64
N PRO A 52 5.26 -20.35 -13.46
CA PRO A 52 5.44 -20.31 -14.91
C PRO A 52 4.61 -19.17 -15.51
N THR A 53 5.26 -18.27 -16.25
CA THR A 53 4.59 -17.12 -16.88
C THR A 53 4.29 -17.32 -18.37
N GLY A 54 4.63 -18.49 -18.92
CA GLY A 54 4.48 -18.79 -20.35
C GLY A 54 5.46 -18.05 -21.27
N ALA A 55 6.24 -17.09 -20.75
CA ALA A 55 7.29 -16.40 -21.47
C ALA A 55 8.63 -17.16 -21.39
N PRO A 56 9.45 -17.15 -22.46
CA PRO A 56 10.80 -17.71 -22.41
C PRO A 56 11.66 -16.91 -21.41
N GLY A 57 12.24 -17.58 -20.42
CA GLY A 57 13.10 -16.96 -19.42
C GLY A 57 13.00 -17.59 -18.03
N ARG A 58 13.49 -16.85 -17.03
CA ARG A 58 13.43 -17.26 -15.62
C ARG A 58 11.97 -17.18 -15.12
N PRO A 59 11.45 -18.19 -14.41
CA PRO A 59 10.11 -18.14 -13.85
C PRO A 59 9.95 -16.94 -12.92
N SER A 60 8.75 -16.36 -12.89
CA SER A 60 8.45 -15.27 -11.97
C SER A 60 8.34 -15.81 -10.54
N LEU A 61 8.70 -15.00 -9.56
CA LEU A 61 8.52 -15.33 -8.16
C LEU A 61 7.17 -14.82 -7.69
N ALA A 62 6.41 -15.67 -7.00
CA ALA A 62 5.19 -15.30 -6.31
C ALA A 62 5.33 -15.53 -4.81
N TYR A 63 4.66 -14.69 -4.04
CA TYR A 63 4.63 -14.73 -2.59
C TYR A 63 3.19 -14.98 -2.13
N ASN A 64 3.02 -15.71 -1.04
CA ASN A 64 1.73 -15.79 -0.38
C ASN A 64 1.39 -14.42 0.23
N ILE A 65 0.18 -13.91 -0.05
CA ILE A 65 -0.25 -12.60 0.46
C ILE A 65 -0.28 -12.59 1.99
N ASP A 66 -0.69 -13.69 2.62
CA ASP A 66 -0.79 -13.79 4.08
C ASP A 66 0.59 -13.62 4.74
N ASP A 67 1.63 -14.22 4.16
CA ASP A 67 3.00 -14.13 4.69
C ASP A 67 3.58 -12.73 4.50
N ILE A 68 3.28 -12.08 3.36
CA ILE A 68 3.67 -10.68 3.13
C ILE A 68 2.95 -9.76 4.12
N ALA A 69 1.66 -9.96 4.34
CA ALA A 69 0.89 -9.17 5.31
C ALA A 69 1.41 -9.35 6.73
N ALA A 70 1.75 -10.59 7.12
CA ALA A 70 2.36 -10.89 8.41
C ALA A 70 3.72 -10.20 8.57
N LEU A 71 4.57 -10.21 7.53
CA LEU A 71 5.85 -9.49 7.54
C LEU A 71 5.66 -7.98 7.69
N VAL A 72 4.75 -7.38 6.91
CA VAL A 72 4.45 -5.95 6.99
C VAL A 72 3.96 -5.60 8.38
N ALA A 73 3.04 -6.38 8.95
CA ALA A 73 2.56 -6.20 10.31
C ALA A 73 3.71 -6.30 11.33
N GLN A 74 4.57 -7.32 11.24
CA GLN A 74 5.72 -7.45 12.13
C GLN A 74 6.66 -6.23 12.07
N GLN A 75 6.90 -5.70 10.88
CA GLN A 75 7.79 -4.56 10.68
C GLN A 75 7.16 -3.21 11.06
N THR A 76 5.83 -3.11 11.10
CA THR A 76 5.13 -1.82 11.31
C THR A 76 4.30 -1.77 12.59
N ALA A 77 4.06 -2.89 13.28
CA ALA A 77 3.18 -2.95 14.45
C ALA A 77 3.65 -2.08 15.63
N HIS A 78 4.94 -1.78 15.71
CA HIS A 78 5.51 -0.90 16.74
C HIS A 78 5.39 0.59 16.40
N LEU A 79 4.88 0.92 15.21
CA LEU A 79 4.77 2.29 14.71
C LEU A 79 3.36 2.83 14.94
N SER A 80 3.29 4.09 15.36
CA SER A 80 2.05 4.85 15.26
C SER A 80 1.69 5.09 13.78
N ASP A 81 0.40 5.27 13.51
CA ASP A 81 -0.09 5.61 12.18
C ASP A 81 0.62 6.85 11.58
N LEU A 82 0.88 7.87 12.39
CA LEU A 82 1.64 9.05 11.97
C LEU A 82 3.07 8.69 11.54
N ALA A 83 3.75 7.81 12.27
CA ALA A 83 5.10 7.37 11.92
C ALA A 83 5.12 6.52 10.63
N CYS A 84 4.12 5.69 10.41
CA CYS A 84 3.93 4.97 9.13
C CYS A 84 3.74 5.97 7.98
N ARG A 85 2.84 6.95 8.13
CA ARG A 85 2.58 7.97 7.11
C ARG A 85 3.82 8.79 6.77
N ILE A 86 4.60 9.20 7.77
CA ILE A 86 5.87 9.91 7.54
C ILE A 86 6.86 9.01 6.78
N ARG A 87 7.01 7.74 7.15
CA ARG A 87 7.91 6.82 6.44
C ARG A 87 7.45 6.54 5.01
N CYS A 88 6.14 6.41 4.78
CA CYS A 88 5.58 6.33 3.43
C CYS A 88 5.86 7.62 2.66
N ALA A 89 5.61 8.80 3.24
CA ALA A 89 5.88 10.07 2.58
C ALA A 89 7.37 10.31 2.27
N LEU A 90 8.28 9.81 3.12
CA LEU A 90 9.73 9.91 2.90
C LEU A 90 10.30 8.81 2.00
N GLY A 91 9.65 7.64 1.96
CA GLY A 91 10.08 6.46 1.20
C GLY A 91 9.45 6.37 -0.19
N CYS A 92 8.28 6.98 -0.40
CA CYS A 92 7.69 7.18 -1.71
C CYS A 92 8.43 8.31 -2.42
N GLN A 93 8.97 8.03 -3.60
CA GLN A 93 9.70 9.01 -4.40
C GLN A 93 8.79 10.06 -5.06
N SER A 94 7.45 9.87 -4.98
CA SER A 94 6.45 10.82 -5.47
C SER A 94 5.46 11.15 -4.34
N PRO A 95 5.06 12.41 -4.17
CA PRO A 95 3.97 12.75 -3.27
C PRO A 95 2.68 12.06 -3.73
N LEU A 96 2.02 11.36 -2.80
CA LEU A 96 0.80 10.61 -3.03
C LEU A 96 -0.36 11.30 -2.32
N ARG A 97 -1.49 11.43 -3.02
CA ARG A 97 -2.76 11.90 -2.46
C ARG A 97 -3.77 10.76 -2.49
N ILE A 98 -4.56 10.65 -1.43
CA ILE A 98 -5.68 9.72 -1.36
C ILE A 98 -6.95 10.55 -1.42
N VAL A 99 -7.76 10.29 -2.44
CA VAL A 99 -9.03 10.96 -2.72
C VAL A 99 -10.17 9.97 -2.65
N GLU A 100 -11.31 10.39 -2.11
CA GLU A 100 -12.54 9.60 -2.16
C GLU A 100 -13.39 10.06 -3.35
N ALA A 101 -13.75 9.14 -4.24
CA ALA A 101 -14.66 9.39 -5.36
C ALA A 101 -15.49 8.13 -5.64
N ASP A 102 -16.79 8.32 -5.91
CA ASP A 102 -17.76 7.23 -6.15
C ASP A 102 -17.78 6.17 -5.03
N GLY A 103 -17.60 6.59 -3.78
CA GLY A 103 -17.55 5.71 -2.61
C GLY A 103 -16.33 4.78 -2.56
N LYS A 104 -15.28 5.09 -3.33
CA LYS A 104 -13.99 4.38 -3.35
C LYS A 104 -12.84 5.34 -3.08
N HIS A 105 -11.79 4.83 -2.44
CA HIS A 105 -10.55 5.56 -2.26
C HIS A 105 -9.65 5.31 -3.46
N HIS A 106 -9.16 6.38 -4.07
CA HIS A 106 -8.25 6.38 -5.20
C HIS A 106 -6.92 6.96 -4.75
N VAL A 107 -5.83 6.31 -5.13
CA VAL A 107 -4.47 6.83 -4.95
C VAL A 107 -4.13 7.62 -6.21
N VAL A 108 -3.78 8.89 -6.05
CA VAL A 108 -3.38 9.77 -7.14
C VAL A 108 -1.97 10.25 -6.90
N HIS A 109 -1.15 10.15 -7.94
CA HIS A 109 0.21 10.65 -7.93
C HIS A 109 0.26 12.13 -8.29
N ASP A 110 1.11 12.93 -7.64
CA ASP A 110 1.27 14.35 -8.00
C ASP A 110 1.87 14.53 -9.42
N ASP A 111 2.57 13.53 -9.96
CA ASP A 111 3.10 13.51 -11.33
C ASP A 111 2.14 12.94 -12.39
N GLU A 112 0.98 12.43 -11.97
CA GLU A 112 -0.05 11.95 -12.90
C GLU A 112 -0.82 13.14 -13.52
N PRO A 113 -0.89 13.24 -14.85
CA PRO A 113 -1.60 14.35 -15.48
C PRO A 113 -3.10 14.25 -15.21
N LEU A 114 -3.71 15.38 -14.85
CA LEU A 114 -5.15 15.50 -14.55
C LEU A 114 -6.07 15.00 -15.70
N SER A 115 -5.56 14.96 -16.93
CA SER A 115 -6.29 14.43 -18.09
C SER A 115 -6.54 12.92 -18.01
N ASP A 116 -5.67 12.19 -17.32
CA ASP A 116 -5.65 10.73 -17.31
C ASP A 116 -6.52 10.18 -16.16
N LEU A 117 -6.89 11.05 -15.21
CA LEU A 117 -7.80 10.72 -14.11
C LEU A 117 -9.25 10.65 -14.56
N ALA A 118 -9.99 9.69 -13.98
CA ALA A 118 -11.43 9.63 -14.12
C ALA A 118 -12.08 10.95 -13.65
N PRO A 119 -13.15 11.44 -14.31
CA PRO A 119 -13.72 12.75 -14.00
C PRO A 119 -14.10 12.95 -12.54
N ALA A 120 -14.65 11.91 -11.88
CA ALA A 120 -15.01 11.96 -10.46
C ALA A 120 -13.78 12.09 -9.54
N VAL A 121 -12.72 11.33 -9.81
CA VAL A 121 -11.44 11.39 -9.07
C VAL A 121 -10.78 12.75 -9.24
N ARG A 122 -10.78 13.29 -10.46
CA ARG A 122 -10.25 14.62 -10.76
C ARG A 122 -10.97 15.71 -9.98
N THR A 123 -12.30 15.68 -9.94
CA THR A 123 -13.08 16.67 -9.20
C THR A 123 -12.79 16.60 -7.71
N ALA A 124 -12.83 15.39 -7.12
CA ALA A 124 -12.51 15.18 -5.71
C ALA A 124 -11.09 15.68 -5.36
N LEU A 125 -10.12 15.46 -6.26
CA LEU A 125 -8.74 15.89 -6.07
C LEU A 125 -8.62 17.42 -6.04
N LEU A 126 -9.27 18.10 -6.98
CA LEU A 126 -9.27 19.56 -7.02
C LEU A 126 -9.96 20.17 -5.80
N GLU A 127 -11.08 19.59 -5.35
CA GLU A 127 -11.75 20.02 -4.12
C GLU A 127 -10.86 19.87 -2.89
N GLN A 128 -10.17 18.74 -2.76
CA GLN A 128 -9.22 18.51 -1.68
C GLN A 128 -8.06 19.51 -1.71
N ILE A 129 -7.48 19.76 -2.90
CA ILE A 129 -6.41 20.76 -3.07
C ILE A 129 -6.89 22.16 -2.66
N HIS A 130 -8.10 22.55 -3.06
CA HIS A 130 -8.67 23.84 -2.67
C HIS A 130 -8.88 23.95 -1.15
N ALA A 131 -9.39 22.89 -0.51
CA ALA A 131 -9.57 22.85 0.93
C ALA A 131 -8.22 22.96 1.68
N ASP A 132 -7.20 22.23 1.21
CA ASP A 132 -5.85 22.27 1.77
C ASP A 132 -5.22 23.67 1.64
N ASN A 133 -5.35 24.29 0.46
CA ASN A 133 -4.85 25.64 0.20
C ASN A 133 -5.56 26.69 1.06
N ALA A 134 -6.88 26.58 1.22
CA ALA A 134 -7.67 27.46 2.08
C ALA A 134 -7.22 27.33 3.55
N ALA A 135 -7.06 26.10 4.05
CA ALA A 135 -6.59 25.85 5.41
C ALA A 135 -5.15 26.35 5.63
N ALA A 136 -4.26 26.16 4.65
CA ALA A 136 -2.89 26.67 4.71
C ALA A 136 -2.85 28.21 4.72
N SER A 137 -3.68 28.86 3.90
CA SER A 137 -3.81 30.32 3.87
C SER A 137 -4.28 30.89 5.21
N GLN A 138 -5.32 30.29 5.81
CA GLN A 138 -5.81 30.68 7.14
C GLN A 138 -4.76 30.54 8.25
N ARG A 139 -3.88 29.53 8.17
CA ARG A 139 -2.78 29.34 9.13
C ARG A 139 -1.70 30.42 9.00
N ARG A 140 -1.41 30.88 7.77
CA ARG A 140 -0.43 31.95 7.51
C ARG A 140 -0.92 33.30 8.03
N THR A 141 -2.18 33.65 7.75
CA THR A 141 -2.77 34.92 8.22
C THR A 141 -2.88 35.00 9.74
N ARG A 142 -3.12 33.87 10.43
CA ARG A 142 -3.11 33.82 11.90
C ARG A 142 -1.72 33.99 12.53
N ARG A 143 -0.65 33.63 11.81
CA ARG A 143 0.74 33.77 12.33
C ARG A 143 1.33 35.16 12.11
N HIS A 144 0.80 35.91 11.15
CA HIS A 144 1.18 37.30 10.89
C HIS A 144 -0.09 38.16 10.85
N PRO A 145 -0.58 38.66 12.01
CA PRO A 145 -1.56 39.73 11.95
C PRO A 145 -0.93 40.91 11.20
N ALA A 146 -1.67 41.46 10.23
CA ALA A 146 -1.25 42.61 9.47
C ALA A 146 -0.90 43.74 10.47
N THR A 147 0.36 44.16 10.48
CA THR A 147 0.76 45.39 11.13
C THR A 147 0.02 46.52 10.40
N GLU A 148 -1.00 47.10 11.04
CA GLU A 148 -1.61 48.33 10.55
C GLU A 148 -0.53 49.43 10.56
N GLU A 149 0.05 49.70 9.39
CA GLU A 149 0.87 50.89 9.18
C GLU A 149 -0.01 52.12 9.38
N THR A 150 0.01 52.65 10.61
CA THR A 150 -0.51 53.98 10.90
C THR A 150 0.47 54.98 10.28
N GLN A 151 0.16 55.42 9.06
CA GLN A 151 0.94 56.44 8.36
C GLN A 151 0.55 57.84 8.91
N PRO A 152 1.52 58.72 9.22
CA PRO A 152 1.29 60.03 9.84
C PRO A 152 0.58 61.05 8.93
#